data_AF-A0A7X6VXG2-F1
#
_entry.id   AF-A0A7X6VXG2-F1
#
_cell.length_a   1.000
_cell.length_b   1.000
_cell.length_c   1.000
_cell.angle_alpha   90.00
_cell.angle_beta   90.00
_cell.angle_gamma   90.00
#
_symmetry.space_group_name_H-M   'P 1'
#
loop_
_entity.id
_entity.type
_entity.pdbx_description
1 polymer ?
#
loop_
_entity_poly.entity_id
_entity_poly.type
_entity_poly.pdbx_seq_one_letter_code
_entity_poly.pdbx_strand_id
1 'polypeptide(L)'
;DMLRAAKELAEIKNVSLSNDLYIAGYSQGGWATMQVQKAIEQNYSSEFNLKASAPGGGPYDLSFINEYILAQNTYPMPYYIAYLINSFIEIEKLETPLDLIFNPPYSSLKLSELFDGKHTGGEINMELTTKVADLFTENYRMNFKTAAEFEAFRKMLADNSIEAWKTSIPTRIIHGTADNYIPIEVSRNLHDDFLKKGVSTQQVQLIQIPGADHSGGALAAGVIIIDWFLELTK
;
A
#
# COMPACT_ATOMS: atom_id res chain seq x y z
N ASP A 1 17.30 3.33 5.40
CA ASP A 1 18.18 4.51 5.44
C ASP A 1 17.70 5.64 6.33
N MET A 2 16.49 6.16 6.18
CA MET A 2 16.02 7.25 7.07
C MET A 2 16.11 6.91 8.57
N LEU A 3 15.88 5.65 8.95
CA LEU A 3 16.09 5.18 10.33
C LEU A 3 17.56 5.27 10.79
N ARG A 4 18.53 5.03 9.90
CA ARG A 4 19.97 5.18 10.18
C ARG A 4 20.33 6.65 10.34
N ALA A 5 19.89 7.49 9.41
CA ALA A 5 20.09 8.93 9.48
C ALA A 5 19.47 9.55 10.75
N ALA A 6 18.33 9.05 11.22
CA ALA A 6 17.72 9.49 12.47
C ALA A 6 18.56 9.09 13.70
N LYS A 7 19.17 7.90 13.71
CA LYS A 7 20.12 7.48 14.75
C LYS A 7 21.37 8.36 14.74
N GLU A 8 21.95 8.61 13.57
CA GLU A 8 23.10 9.52 13.39
C GLU A 8 22.77 10.94 13.89
N LEU A 9 21.58 11.45 13.58
CA LEU A 9 21.12 12.75 14.07
C LEU A 9 20.99 12.77 15.61
N ALA A 10 20.48 11.70 16.21
CA ALA A 10 20.38 11.60 17.67
C ALA A 10 21.76 11.65 18.33
N GLU A 11 22.75 10.96 17.77
CA GLU A 11 24.15 11.04 18.22
C GLU A 11 24.70 12.47 18.11
N ILE A 12 24.53 13.13 16.95
CA ILE A 12 24.96 14.52 16.73
C ILE A 12 24.31 15.48 17.74
N LYS A 13 23.05 15.22 18.12
CA LYS A 13 22.28 16.04 19.06
C LYS A 13 22.43 15.61 20.51
N ASN A 14 23.23 14.58 20.81
CA ASN A 14 23.35 13.97 22.14
C ASN A 14 22.00 13.56 22.75
N VAL A 15 21.08 13.07 21.92
CA VAL A 15 19.80 12.50 22.36
C VAL A 15 19.97 11.00 22.57
N SER A 16 19.75 10.53 23.79
CA SER A 16 19.75 9.09 24.08
C SER A 16 18.48 8.42 23.58
N LEU A 17 18.63 7.35 22.80
CA LEU A 17 17.54 6.51 22.32
C LEU A 17 17.46 5.22 23.14
N SER A 18 16.26 4.68 23.36
CA SER A 18 16.07 3.37 24.01
C SER A 18 16.52 2.19 23.13
N ASN A 19 16.80 2.44 21.85
CA ASN A 19 17.03 1.46 20.78
C ASN A 19 15.82 0.57 20.44
N ASP A 20 14.67 0.76 21.09
CA ASP A 20 13.43 0.15 20.63
C ASP A 20 12.92 0.87 19.38
N LEU A 21 12.56 0.10 18.36
CA LEU A 21 11.99 0.61 17.13
C LEU A 21 10.53 0.21 17.02
N TYR A 22 9.68 1.18 16.72
CA TYR A 22 8.27 0.99 16.39
C TYR A 22 8.03 1.60 15.02
N ILE A 23 7.35 0.89 14.13
CA ILE A 23 7.08 1.37 12.76
C ILE A 23 5.58 1.37 12.49
N ALA A 24 5.13 2.42 11.81
CA ALA A 24 3.73 2.60 11.45
C ALA A 24 3.61 3.41 10.16
N GLY A 25 2.51 3.22 9.47
CA GLY A 25 2.17 3.97 8.27
C GLY A 25 0.77 3.64 7.81
N TYR A 26 0.15 4.55 7.05
CA TYR A 26 -1.21 4.40 6.55
C TYR A 26 -1.25 4.53 5.02
N SER A 27 -2.22 3.89 4.35
CA SER A 27 -2.33 3.89 2.89
C SER A 27 -1.07 3.31 2.23
N GLN A 28 -0.46 3.97 1.24
CA GLN A 28 0.86 3.60 0.72
C GLN A 28 1.92 3.44 1.83
N GLY A 29 1.84 4.25 2.91
CA GLY A 29 2.69 4.11 4.08
C GLY A 29 2.48 2.80 4.85
N GLY A 30 1.27 2.22 4.81
CA GLY A 30 0.98 0.91 5.36
C GLY A 30 1.67 -0.21 4.57
N TRP A 31 1.62 -0.14 3.23
CA TRP A 31 2.41 -1.04 2.36
C TRP A 31 3.92 -0.91 2.64
N ALA A 32 4.43 0.32 2.72
CA ALA A 32 5.84 0.58 3.00
C ALA A 32 6.26 0.06 4.38
N THR A 33 5.41 0.22 5.39
CA THR A 33 5.65 -0.28 6.76
C THR A 33 5.81 -1.79 6.78
N MET A 34 4.94 -2.52 6.09
CA MET A 34 5.00 -3.97 6.02
C MET A 34 6.23 -4.46 5.23
N GLN A 35 6.64 -3.76 4.17
CA GLN A 35 7.89 -4.04 3.45
C GLN A 35 9.13 -3.78 4.32
N VAL A 36 9.15 -2.66 5.06
CA VAL A 36 10.22 -2.35 6.02
C VAL A 36 10.30 -3.40 7.13
N GLN A 37 9.15 -3.84 7.65
CA GLN A 37 9.08 -4.92 8.63
C GLN A 37 9.76 -6.19 8.08
N LYS A 38 9.36 -6.65 6.89
CA LYS A 38 9.92 -7.83 6.24
C LYS A 38 11.42 -7.71 6.03
N ALA A 39 11.89 -6.56 5.53
CA ALA A 39 13.31 -6.30 5.31
C ALA A 39 14.12 -6.33 6.62
N ILE A 40 13.60 -5.74 7.70
CA ILE A 40 14.25 -5.78 9.02
C ILE A 40 14.34 -7.21 9.52
N GLU A 41 13.23 -7.96 9.53
CA GLU A 41 13.23 -9.33 10.04
C GLU A 41 14.17 -10.26 9.28
N GLN A 42 14.26 -10.10 7.95
CA GLN A 42 15.06 -10.99 7.10
C GLN A 42 16.54 -10.62 7.06
N ASN A 43 16.87 -9.32 7.04
CA ASN A 43 18.22 -8.85 6.68
C ASN A 43 18.87 -7.95 7.73
N TYR A 44 18.11 -7.36 8.65
CA TYR A 44 18.63 -6.29 9.54
C TYR A 44 18.17 -6.43 11.00
N SER A 45 17.84 -7.64 11.45
CA SER A 45 17.34 -7.91 12.81
C SER A 45 18.40 -7.69 13.89
N SER A 46 19.69 -7.79 13.54
CA SER A 46 20.81 -7.42 14.41
C SER A 46 21.03 -5.90 14.51
N GLU A 47 20.49 -5.12 13.58
CA GLU A 47 20.68 -3.67 13.51
C GLU A 47 19.50 -2.89 14.10
N PHE A 48 18.28 -3.40 13.89
CA PHE A 48 17.05 -2.76 14.36
C PHE A 48 16.30 -3.68 15.32
N ASN A 49 16.23 -3.26 16.58
CA ASN A 49 15.42 -3.91 17.61
C ASN A 49 13.95 -3.48 17.44
N LEU A 50 13.32 -4.03 16.40
CA LEU A 50 11.93 -3.81 16.07
C LEU A 50 11.02 -4.48 17.10
N LYS A 51 10.21 -3.67 17.80
CA LYS A 51 9.31 -4.11 18.87
C LYS A 51 7.88 -4.33 18.40
N ALA A 52 7.41 -3.50 17.48
CA ALA A 52 6.08 -3.66 16.90
C ALA A 52 5.96 -2.94 15.55
N SER A 53 5.00 -3.40 14.76
CA SER A 53 4.69 -2.88 13.44
C SER A 53 3.18 -2.66 13.29
N ALA A 54 2.79 -1.47 12.83
CA ALA A 54 1.39 -1.10 12.64
C ALA A 54 1.10 -0.57 11.23
N PRO A 55 1.06 -1.45 10.22
CA PRO A 55 0.66 -1.07 8.87
C PRO A 55 -0.87 -0.88 8.81
N GLY A 56 -1.32 0.28 8.35
CA GLY A 56 -2.73 0.63 8.25
C GLY A 56 -3.20 0.90 6.82
N GLY A 57 -4.42 0.48 6.49
CA GLY A 57 -5.11 0.82 5.23
C GLY A 57 -4.30 0.57 3.96
N GLY A 58 -3.35 -0.38 3.98
CA GLY A 58 -2.32 -0.47 2.95
C GLY A 58 -2.73 -1.30 1.74
N PRO A 59 -2.25 -0.95 0.52
CA PRO A 59 -2.52 -1.71 -0.68
C PRO A 59 -1.62 -2.96 -0.76
N TYR A 60 -1.84 -3.93 0.12
CA TYR A 60 -0.89 -5.05 0.31
C TYR A 60 -0.84 -6.04 -0.85
N ASP A 61 -1.92 -6.18 -1.61
CA ASP A 61 -1.95 -6.98 -2.83
C ASP A 61 -2.44 -6.12 -3.99
N LEU A 62 -1.50 -5.65 -4.80
CA LEU A 62 -1.78 -4.79 -5.96
C LEU A 62 -2.50 -5.55 -7.07
N SER A 63 -2.30 -6.87 -7.19
CA SER A 63 -3.03 -7.71 -8.14
C SER A 63 -4.51 -7.77 -7.76
N PHE A 64 -4.80 -8.06 -6.49
CA PHE A 64 -6.17 -8.05 -5.97
C PHE A 64 -6.84 -6.68 -6.10
N ILE A 65 -6.12 -5.60 -5.77
CA ILE A 65 -6.65 -4.23 -5.88
C ILE A 65 -6.98 -3.87 -7.32
N ASN A 66 -6.11 -4.22 -8.27
CA ASN A 66 -6.38 -3.98 -9.67
C ASN A 66 -7.66 -4.69 -10.12
N GLU A 67 -7.81 -5.97 -9.78
CA GLU A 67 -9.03 -6.73 -10.09
C GLU A 67 -10.27 -6.14 -9.44
N TYR A 68 -10.17 -5.71 -8.18
CA TYR A 68 -11.25 -5.05 -7.47
C TYR A 68 -11.71 -3.79 -8.21
N ILE A 69 -10.78 -2.93 -8.63
CA ILE A 69 -11.07 -1.69 -9.37
C ILE A 69 -11.77 -2.01 -10.70
N LEU A 70 -11.24 -2.97 -11.47
CA LEU A 70 -11.80 -3.34 -12.78
C LEU A 70 -13.21 -3.94 -12.68
N ALA A 71 -13.56 -4.51 -11.52
CA ALA A 71 -14.89 -5.04 -11.24
C ALA A 71 -15.92 -3.97 -10.82
N GLN A 72 -15.51 -2.72 -10.58
CA GLN A 72 -16.43 -1.65 -10.19
C GLN A 72 -17.04 -0.95 -11.40
N ASN A 73 -18.23 -0.38 -11.22
CA ASN A 73 -18.78 0.59 -12.18
C ASN A 73 -18.06 1.94 -12.09
N THR A 74 -17.75 2.36 -10.86
CA THR A 74 -17.07 3.62 -10.56
C THR A 74 -16.00 3.41 -9.49
N TYR A 75 -14.88 4.10 -9.63
CA TYR A 75 -13.82 4.16 -8.64
C TYR A 75 -13.54 5.63 -8.29
N PRO A 76 -13.59 6.02 -7.00
CA PRO A 76 -13.53 7.43 -6.62
C PRO A 76 -12.15 8.07 -6.80
N MET A 77 -11.08 7.27 -6.90
CA MET A 77 -9.70 7.76 -6.89
C MET A 77 -8.86 7.23 -8.06
N PRO A 78 -9.28 7.42 -9.33
CA PRO A 78 -8.58 6.91 -10.50
C PRO A 78 -7.12 7.35 -10.59
N TYR A 79 -6.73 8.47 -9.97
CA TYR A 79 -5.33 8.89 -9.96
C TYR A 79 -4.38 7.90 -9.28
N TYR A 80 -4.84 7.02 -8.38
CA TYR A 80 -3.94 6.06 -7.72
C TYR A 80 -3.32 5.07 -8.69
N ILE A 81 -4.11 4.52 -9.62
CA ILE A 81 -3.56 3.59 -10.63
C ILE A 81 -2.70 4.35 -11.65
N ALA A 82 -3.09 5.58 -12.01
CA ALA A 82 -2.29 6.44 -12.88
C ALA A 82 -0.95 6.79 -12.22
N TYR A 83 -0.93 7.04 -10.91
CA TYR A 83 0.28 7.31 -10.14
C TYR A 83 1.21 6.10 -10.09
N LEU A 84 0.66 4.91 -9.85
CA LEU A 84 1.42 3.66 -9.90
C LEU A 84 2.07 3.49 -11.27
N ILE A 85 1.28 3.58 -12.35
CA ILE A 85 1.77 3.44 -13.72
C ILE A 85 2.84 4.50 -14.03
N ASN A 86 2.59 5.77 -13.67
CA ASN A 86 3.58 6.84 -13.84
C ASN A 86 4.88 6.54 -13.10
N SER A 87 4.81 6.01 -11.88
CA SER A 87 6.00 5.64 -11.11
C SER A 87 6.85 4.59 -11.83
N PHE A 88 6.23 3.65 -12.57
CA PHE A 88 6.95 2.67 -13.39
C PHE A 88 7.46 3.25 -14.72
N ILE A 89 6.79 4.26 -15.28
CA ILE A 89 7.31 5.03 -16.42
C ILE A 89 8.60 5.76 -16.01
N GLU A 90 8.57 6.49 -14.90
CA GLU A 90 9.70 7.32 -14.43
C GLU A 90 10.95 6.53 -14.08
N ILE A 91 10.81 5.26 -13.66
CA ILE A 91 11.94 4.36 -13.41
C ILE A 91 12.27 3.45 -14.60
N GLU A 92 11.68 3.71 -15.78
CA GLU A 92 11.89 2.98 -17.04
C GLU A 92 11.59 1.47 -16.94
N LYS A 93 10.55 1.11 -16.17
CA LYS A 93 10.13 -0.29 -15.92
C LYS A 93 8.70 -0.62 -16.37
N LEU A 94 7.97 0.33 -16.95
CA LEU A 94 6.67 0.02 -17.54
C LEU A 94 6.85 -0.64 -18.90
N GLU A 95 6.55 -1.93 -18.98
CA GLU A 95 6.63 -2.70 -20.24
C GLU A 95 5.31 -2.72 -21.02
N THR A 96 4.17 -2.52 -20.34
CA THR A 96 2.84 -2.55 -20.96
C THR A 96 2.45 -1.18 -21.51
N PRO A 97 2.14 -1.07 -22.82
CA PRO A 97 1.67 0.18 -23.41
C PRO A 97 0.41 0.76 -22.76
N LEU A 98 0.33 2.08 -22.67
CA LEU A 98 -0.80 2.78 -22.02
C LEU A 98 -2.12 2.62 -22.76
N ASP A 99 -2.09 2.47 -24.08
CA ASP A 99 -3.28 2.28 -24.92
C ASP A 99 -3.88 0.87 -24.81
N LEU A 100 -3.17 -0.08 -24.21
CA LEU A 100 -3.75 -1.36 -23.79
C LEU A 100 -4.54 -1.23 -22.47
N ILE A 101 -4.15 -0.29 -21.61
CA ILE A 101 -4.73 -0.10 -20.27
C ILE A 101 -5.88 0.93 -20.31
N PHE A 102 -5.62 2.11 -20.87
CA PHE A 102 -6.52 3.26 -20.86
C PHE A 102 -7.21 3.48 -22.20
N ASN A 103 -8.48 3.93 -22.17
CA ASN A 103 -9.15 4.42 -23.37
C ASN A 103 -8.66 5.84 -23.74
N PRO A 104 -8.82 6.29 -25.00
CA PRO A 104 -8.75 7.71 -25.32
C PRO A 104 -9.81 8.53 -24.55
N PRO A 105 -9.51 9.76 -24.12
CA PRO A 105 -8.24 10.48 -24.31
C PRO A 105 -7.15 10.10 -23.29
N TYR A 106 -7.46 9.28 -22.28
CA TYR A 106 -6.59 9.01 -21.14
C TYR A 106 -5.28 8.30 -21.51
N SER A 107 -5.28 7.42 -22.50
CA SER A 107 -4.04 6.78 -23.00
C SER A 107 -3.04 7.74 -23.66
N SER A 108 -3.50 8.92 -24.08
CA SER A 108 -2.66 9.96 -24.66
C SER A 108 -2.21 11.01 -23.64
N LEU A 109 -2.65 10.90 -22.38
CA LEU A 109 -2.18 11.79 -21.32
C LEU A 109 -0.72 11.51 -21.04
N LYS A 110 0.07 12.58 -20.99
CA LYS A 110 1.41 12.51 -20.45
C LYS A 110 1.30 12.50 -18.93
N LEU A 111 1.30 11.31 -18.35
CA LEU A 111 1.16 11.15 -16.90
C LEU A 111 2.24 11.94 -16.14
N SER A 112 3.44 12.07 -16.68
CA SER A 112 4.52 12.85 -16.05
C SER A 112 4.21 14.36 -15.94
N GLU A 113 3.36 14.92 -16.81
CA GLU A 113 2.90 16.31 -16.71
C GLU A 113 1.81 16.46 -15.62
N LEU A 114 1.06 15.39 -15.31
CA LEU A 114 0.10 15.37 -14.21
C LEU A 114 0.78 15.12 -12.85
N PHE A 115 1.82 14.29 -12.81
CA PHE A 115 2.56 13.93 -11.60
C PHE A 115 3.85 14.77 -11.43
N ASP A 116 3.76 16.07 -11.70
CA ASP A 116 4.87 17.02 -11.68
C ASP A 116 5.23 17.58 -10.28
N GLY A 117 4.52 17.10 -9.25
CA GLY A 117 4.65 17.58 -7.87
C GLY A 117 3.99 18.94 -7.60
N LYS A 118 3.29 19.53 -8.59
CA LYS A 118 2.54 20.79 -8.45
C LYS A 118 1.04 20.57 -8.45
N HIS A 119 0.56 19.51 -9.07
CA HIS A 119 -0.85 19.11 -9.02
C HIS A 119 -1.15 18.28 -7.76
N THR A 120 -2.23 18.61 -7.08
CA THR A 120 -2.84 17.81 -6.02
C THR A 120 -3.51 16.57 -6.60
N GLY A 121 -3.70 15.53 -5.78
CA GLY A 121 -4.46 14.35 -6.21
C GLY A 121 -5.90 14.67 -6.65
N GLY A 122 -6.50 15.72 -6.07
CA GLY A 122 -7.81 16.22 -6.50
C GLY A 122 -7.78 16.80 -7.91
N GLU A 123 -6.77 17.61 -8.24
CA GLU A 123 -6.58 18.16 -9.59
C GLU A 123 -6.35 17.05 -10.62
N ILE A 124 -5.50 16.07 -10.31
CA ILE A 124 -5.25 14.93 -11.20
C ILE A 124 -6.52 14.09 -11.42
N ASN A 125 -7.31 13.87 -10.37
CA ASN A 125 -8.60 13.17 -10.51
C ASN A 125 -9.59 13.90 -11.41
N MET A 126 -9.52 15.23 -11.54
CA MET A 126 -10.39 15.98 -12.45
C MET A 126 -10.02 15.76 -13.93
N GLU A 127 -8.78 15.38 -14.21
CA GLU A 127 -8.30 15.03 -15.57
C GLU A 127 -8.66 13.57 -15.95
N LEU A 128 -9.17 12.79 -15.01
CA LEU A 128 -9.54 11.39 -15.18
C LEU A 128 -11.04 11.19 -14.95
N THR A 129 -11.64 10.17 -15.57
CA THR A 129 -13.00 9.76 -15.24
C THR A 129 -13.01 8.77 -14.09
N THR A 130 -14.02 8.88 -13.22
CA THR A 130 -14.28 7.88 -12.17
C THR A 130 -15.02 6.65 -12.70
N LYS A 131 -15.57 6.71 -13.93
CA LYS A 131 -16.24 5.57 -14.56
C LYS A 131 -15.21 4.59 -15.10
N VAL A 132 -15.16 3.39 -14.52
CA VAL A 132 -14.15 2.37 -14.82
C VAL A 132 -14.20 1.96 -16.30
N ALA A 133 -15.40 1.81 -16.87
CA ALA A 133 -15.57 1.44 -18.27
C ALA A 133 -15.14 2.53 -19.27
N ASP A 134 -15.18 3.80 -18.86
CA ASP A 134 -14.74 4.92 -19.71
C ASP A 134 -13.22 5.12 -19.56
N LEU A 135 -12.65 4.85 -18.38
CA LEU A 135 -11.22 4.99 -18.12
C LEU A 135 -10.39 3.88 -18.78
N PHE A 136 -10.81 2.62 -18.61
CA PHE A 136 -10.03 1.45 -19.00
C PHE A 136 -10.58 0.76 -20.24
N THR A 137 -9.67 0.20 -21.05
CA THR A 137 -10.07 -0.57 -22.24
C THR A 137 -10.92 -1.78 -21.84
N GLU A 138 -11.83 -2.17 -22.73
CA GLU A 138 -12.65 -3.36 -22.51
C GLU A 138 -11.79 -4.62 -22.38
N ASN A 139 -10.73 -4.75 -23.19
CA ASN A 139 -9.85 -5.91 -23.11
C ASN A 139 -9.13 -5.99 -21.75
N TYR A 140 -8.68 -4.85 -21.22
CA TYR A 140 -8.08 -4.79 -19.89
C TYR A 140 -9.09 -5.22 -18.82
N ARG A 141 -10.30 -4.65 -18.81
CA ARG A 141 -11.32 -5.02 -17.80
C ARG A 141 -11.74 -6.48 -17.86
N MET A 142 -11.90 -7.04 -19.06
CA MET A 142 -12.48 -8.37 -19.24
C MET A 142 -11.45 -9.49 -19.25
N ASN A 143 -10.23 -9.21 -19.73
CA ASN A 143 -9.21 -10.23 -20.00
C ASN A 143 -7.89 -9.98 -19.27
N PHE A 144 -7.84 -9.06 -18.28
CA PHE A 144 -6.64 -8.80 -17.47
C PHE A 144 -5.98 -10.07 -16.92
N LYS A 145 -6.75 -11.08 -16.53
CA LYS A 145 -6.21 -12.32 -15.93
C LYS A 145 -5.56 -13.27 -16.94
N THR A 146 -5.98 -13.22 -18.20
CA THR A 146 -5.72 -14.31 -19.17
C THR A 146 -5.01 -13.82 -20.42
N ALA A 147 -5.20 -12.58 -20.85
CA ALA A 147 -4.56 -12.07 -22.06
C ALA A 147 -3.04 -11.94 -21.85
N ALA A 148 -2.28 -12.39 -22.85
CA ALA A 148 -0.82 -12.41 -22.83
C ALA A 148 -0.22 -10.98 -22.74
N GLU A 149 -0.88 -10.00 -23.34
CA GLU A 149 -0.42 -8.60 -23.36
C GLU A 149 -0.36 -7.94 -21.96
N PHE A 150 -1.07 -8.48 -20.97
CA PHE A 150 -1.04 -8.02 -19.58
C PHE A 150 -0.12 -8.85 -18.68
N GLU A 151 0.65 -9.80 -19.22
CA GLU A 151 1.56 -10.64 -18.42
C GLU A 151 2.60 -9.82 -17.66
N ALA A 152 3.26 -8.89 -18.35
CA ALA A 152 4.23 -8.00 -17.73
C ALA A 152 3.58 -7.12 -16.64
N PHE A 153 2.37 -6.60 -16.88
CA PHE A 153 1.65 -5.80 -15.88
C PHE A 153 1.23 -6.63 -14.66
N ARG A 154 0.71 -7.84 -14.86
CA ARG A 154 0.41 -8.77 -13.76
C ARG A 154 1.64 -9.06 -12.93
N LYS A 155 2.78 -9.31 -13.58
CA LYS A 155 4.05 -9.54 -12.91
C LYS A 155 4.51 -8.31 -12.12
N MET A 156 4.42 -7.11 -12.70
CA MET A 156 4.74 -5.85 -12.04
C MET A 156 3.91 -5.67 -10.75
N LEU A 157 2.60 -5.90 -10.81
CA LEU A 157 1.72 -5.83 -9.64
C LEU A 157 2.10 -6.87 -8.59
N ALA A 158 2.28 -8.14 -9.00
CA ALA A 158 2.64 -9.23 -8.10
C ALA A 158 4.00 -9.03 -7.41
N ASP A 159 5.02 -8.57 -8.13
CA ASP A 159 6.36 -8.28 -7.59
C ASP A 159 6.34 -7.16 -6.55
N ASN A 160 5.29 -6.33 -6.55
CA ASN A 160 5.09 -5.23 -5.61
C ASN A 160 3.94 -5.51 -4.62
N SER A 161 3.36 -6.71 -4.63
CA SER A 161 2.48 -7.21 -3.57
C SER A 161 3.29 -7.77 -2.40
N ILE A 162 2.63 -7.91 -1.25
CA ILE A 162 3.22 -8.41 -0.03
C ILE A 162 2.77 -9.86 0.20
N GLU A 163 3.73 -10.77 0.12
CA GLU A 163 3.54 -12.14 0.58
C GLU A 163 3.79 -12.27 2.07
N ALA A 164 2.84 -12.91 2.78
CA ALA A 164 2.97 -13.26 4.18
C ALA A 164 4.18 -14.19 4.46
N TRP A 165 4.80 -14.00 5.61
CA TRP A 165 5.93 -14.79 6.10
C TRP A 165 5.71 -15.19 7.57
N LYS A 166 6.59 -16.02 8.12
CA LYS A 166 6.58 -16.33 9.56
C LYS A 166 7.20 -15.17 10.33
N THR A 167 6.39 -14.17 10.69
CA THR A 167 6.85 -13.04 11.49
C THR A 167 6.88 -13.38 12.98
N SER A 168 7.89 -12.88 13.70
CA SER A 168 7.97 -12.88 15.17
C SER A 168 7.71 -11.49 15.78
N ILE A 169 7.48 -10.48 14.94
CA ILE A 169 7.24 -9.10 15.36
C ILE A 169 5.75 -8.90 15.62
N PRO A 170 5.34 -8.38 16.78
CA PRO A 170 3.95 -8.03 17.02
C PRO A 170 3.44 -7.07 15.94
N THR A 171 2.40 -7.47 15.21
CA THR A 171 1.85 -6.69 14.09
C THR A 171 0.36 -6.45 14.27
N ARG A 172 -0.07 -5.20 14.14
CA ARG A 172 -1.49 -4.82 14.01
C ARG A 172 -1.75 -4.27 12.61
N ILE A 173 -2.45 -5.04 11.78
CA ILE A 173 -2.97 -4.57 10.49
C ILE A 173 -4.27 -3.82 10.79
N ILE A 174 -4.33 -2.52 10.50
CA ILE A 174 -5.46 -1.66 10.90
C ILE A 174 -6.21 -1.15 9.67
N HIS A 175 -7.54 -1.32 9.59
CA HIS A 175 -8.29 -0.94 8.39
C HIS A 175 -9.72 -0.46 8.68
N GLY A 176 -10.18 0.56 7.95
CA GLY A 176 -11.58 0.98 7.91
C GLY A 176 -12.47 -0.04 7.21
N THR A 177 -13.64 -0.35 7.77
CA THR A 177 -14.56 -1.34 7.17
C THR A 177 -15.42 -0.80 6.02
N ALA A 178 -15.46 0.52 5.85
CA ALA A 178 -16.18 1.21 4.77
C ALA A 178 -15.20 1.87 3.78
N ASP A 179 -13.94 1.44 3.77
CA ASP A 179 -12.92 1.94 2.87
C ASP A 179 -13.26 1.61 1.41
N ASN A 180 -13.44 2.65 0.60
CA ASN A 180 -13.78 2.57 -0.81
C ASN A 180 -12.62 3.02 -1.72
N TYR A 181 -11.45 3.30 -1.16
CA TYR A 181 -10.23 3.58 -1.92
C TYR A 181 -9.39 2.31 -2.01
N ILE A 182 -9.24 1.63 -0.88
CA ILE A 182 -8.55 0.35 -0.74
C ILE A 182 -9.50 -0.60 0.00
N PRO A 183 -10.02 -1.65 -0.65
CA PRO A 183 -10.99 -2.55 -0.01
C PRO A 183 -10.37 -3.29 1.18
N ILE A 184 -11.10 -3.36 2.30
CA ILE A 184 -10.66 -4.06 3.54
C ILE A 184 -10.29 -5.52 3.31
N GLU A 185 -10.86 -6.15 2.28
CA GLU A 185 -10.55 -7.51 1.84
C GLU A 185 -9.04 -7.71 1.64
N VAL A 186 -8.30 -6.70 1.19
CA VAL A 186 -6.83 -6.82 1.04
C VAL A 186 -6.13 -7.09 2.36
N SER A 187 -6.64 -6.53 3.46
CA SER A 187 -6.09 -6.74 4.82
C SER A 187 -6.57 -8.04 5.45
N ARG A 188 -7.82 -8.43 5.17
CA ARG A 188 -8.34 -9.75 5.59
C ARG A 188 -7.55 -10.88 4.92
N ASN A 189 -7.33 -10.78 3.62
CA ASN A 189 -6.56 -11.76 2.85
C ASN A 189 -5.12 -11.88 3.37
N LEU A 190 -4.43 -10.74 3.58
CA LEU A 190 -3.07 -10.76 4.13
C LEU A 190 -3.03 -11.36 5.54
N HIS A 191 -3.99 -11.01 6.40
CA HIS A 191 -4.11 -11.58 7.74
C HIS A 191 -4.28 -13.10 7.68
N ASP A 192 -5.21 -13.59 6.87
CA ASP A 192 -5.44 -15.02 6.65
C ASP A 192 -4.19 -15.72 6.10
N ASP A 193 -3.43 -15.08 5.23
CA ASP A 193 -2.19 -15.63 4.70
C ASP A 193 -1.09 -15.75 5.77
N PHE A 194 -1.00 -14.80 6.72
CA PHE A 194 -0.14 -14.96 7.90
C PHE A 194 -0.57 -16.16 8.75
N LEU A 195 -1.87 -16.36 8.96
CA LEU A 195 -2.37 -17.51 9.70
C LEU A 195 -2.04 -18.83 9.00
N LYS A 196 -2.17 -18.89 7.66
CA LYS A 196 -1.76 -20.05 6.84
C LYS A 196 -0.26 -20.34 6.92
N LYS A 197 0.58 -19.33 7.17
CA LYS A 197 2.01 -19.50 7.44
C LYS A 197 2.30 -19.97 8.87
N GLY A 198 1.28 -20.13 9.71
CA GLY A 198 1.38 -20.62 11.09
C GLY A 198 1.65 -19.52 12.12
N VAL A 199 1.44 -18.24 11.77
CA VAL A 199 1.52 -17.12 12.70
C VAL A 199 0.23 -17.05 13.51
N SER A 200 0.32 -16.80 14.82
CA SER A 200 -0.87 -16.76 15.67
C SER A 200 -1.66 -15.45 15.51
N THR A 201 -2.94 -15.48 15.86
CA THR A 201 -3.79 -14.27 15.89
C THR A 201 -3.38 -13.28 16.98
N GLN A 202 -2.58 -13.72 17.96
CA GLN A 202 -1.97 -12.82 18.95
C GLN A 202 -0.76 -12.09 18.37
N GLN A 203 0.01 -12.76 17.50
CA GLN A 203 1.20 -12.23 16.86
C GLN A 203 0.85 -11.24 15.74
N VAL A 204 -0.12 -11.58 14.90
CA VAL A 204 -0.67 -10.68 13.86
C VAL A 204 -2.16 -10.52 14.09
N GLN A 205 -2.56 -9.30 14.42
CA GLN A 205 -3.94 -8.90 14.68
C GLN A 205 -4.49 -8.07 13.53
N LEU A 206 -5.74 -8.34 13.12
CA LEU A 206 -6.51 -7.46 12.24
C LEU A 206 -7.42 -6.58 13.09
N ILE A 207 -7.15 -5.28 13.10
CA ILE A 207 -7.94 -4.27 13.81
C ILE A 207 -8.85 -3.58 12.80
N GLN A 208 -10.15 -3.80 12.93
CA GLN A 208 -11.14 -3.22 12.04
C GLN A 208 -11.75 -1.97 12.69
N ILE A 209 -11.90 -0.89 11.93
CA ILE A 209 -12.53 0.36 12.36
C ILE A 209 -13.94 0.41 11.73
N PRO A 210 -15.01 0.11 12.49
CA PRO A 210 -16.37 0.02 11.96
C PRO A 210 -16.84 1.33 11.34
N GLY A 211 -17.39 1.27 10.12
CA GLY A 211 -17.96 2.40 9.40
C GLY A 211 -16.97 3.45 8.89
N ALA A 212 -15.67 3.32 9.17
CA ALA A 212 -14.67 4.28 8.69
C ALA A 212 -14.33 4.04 7.21
N ASP A 213 -14.36 5.12 6.43
CA ASP A 213 -13.77 5.19 5.09
C ASP A 213 -12.24 5.32 5.15
N HIS A 214 -11.57 5.49 4.00
CA HIS A 214 -10.11 5.57 3.96
C HIS A 214 -9.55 6.71 4.82
N SER A 215 -10.16 7.90 4.76
CA SER A 215 -9.66 9.09 5.47
C SER A 215 -9.99 9.06 6.96
N GLY A 216 -11.22 8.66 7.31
CA GLY A 216 -11.61 8.44 8.70
C GLY A 216 -10.83 7.31 9.35
N GLY A 217 -10.51 6.26 8.58
CA GLY A 217 -9.67 5.15 9.00
C GLY A 217 -8.24 5.59 9.33
N ALA A 218 -7.67 6.52 8.57
CA ALA A 218 -6.32 7.05 8.81
C ALA A 218 -6.22 7.76 10.17
N LEU A 219 -7.19 8.63 10.48
CA LEU A 219 -7.24 9.37 11.73
C LEU A 219 -7.39 8.43 12.93
N ALA A 220 -8.35 7.51 12.86
CA ALA A 220 -8.59 6.53 13.92
C ALA A 220 -7.39 5.57 14.10
N ALA A 221 -6.76 5.12 13.01
CA ALA A 221 -5.57 4.29 13.07
C ALA A 221 -4.43 5.01 13.81
N GLY A 222 -4.18 6.29 13.55
CA GLY A 222 -3.13 7.05 14.26
C GLY A 222 -3.28 6.99 15.79
N VAL A 223 -4.50 7.18 16.30
CA VAL A 223 -4.79 7.09 17.74
C VAL A 223 -4.58 5.67 18.28
N ILE A 224 -5.12 4.66 17.59
CA ILE A 224 -5.00 3.24 17.97
C ILE A 224 -3.52 2.81 18.03
N ILE A 225 -2.72 3.26 17.06
CA ILE A 225 -1.30 2.93 16.94
C ILE A 225 -0.50 3.53 18.09
N ILE A 226 -0.69 4.83 18.35
CA ILE A 226 0.05 5.53 19.40
C ILE A 226 -0.27 4.92 20.77
N ASP A 227 -1.55 4.67 21.05
CA ASP A 227 -1.99 4.05 22.31
C ASP A 227 -1.34 2.66 22.49
N TRP A 228 -1.39 1.82 21.45
CA TRP A 228 -0.76 0.50 21.48
C TRP A 228 0.74 0.54 21.70
N PHE A 229 1.46 1.43 21.00
CA PHE A 229 2.91 1.54 21.19
C PHE A 229 3.24 2.01 22.61
N LEU A 230 2.47 2.93 23.18
CA LEU A 230 2.65 3.34 24.57
C LEU A 230 2.41 2.20 25.56
N GLU A 231 1.43 1.33 25.31
CA GLU A 231 1.22 0.12 26.13
C GLU A 231 2.42 -0.82 26.13
N LEU A 232 3.11 -0.96 25.00
CA LEU A 232 4.30 -1.81 24.86
C LEU A 232 5.56 -1.24 25.52
N THR A 233 5.59 0.07 25.77
CA THR A 233 6.72 0.77 26.42
C THR A 233 6.65 0.79 27.94
N LYS A 234 5.54 0.36 28.54
CA LYS A 234 5.36 0.28 30.00
C LYS A 234 5.99 -0.98 30.56
#